data_AF-A0AAD8Y468-F1
#
_entry.id   AF-A0AAD8Y468-F1
#
_cell.length_a   1.000
_cell.length_b   1.000
_cell.length_c   1.000
_cell.angle_alpha   90.00
_cell.angle_beta   90.00
_cell.angle_gamma   90.00
#
_symmetry.space_group_name_H-M   'P 1'
#
loop_
_entity.id
_entity.type
_entity.pdbx_description
1 polymer ?
#
loop_
_entity_poly.entity_id
_entity_poly.type
_entity_poly.pdbx_seq_one_letter_code
_entity_poly.pdbx_strand_id
1 'polypeptide(L)'
;MGSSIVTGIIADQMYDYATPYIWTLKMRQNFPQAYLLTSRSANHGMNSAGDDKACLENIQCYFEGGHVDFVDGFVCDSPDSIGELCTIQNVLAGSRCNENPTTHAAVSMIE
;
A
#
# COMPACT_ATOMS: atom_id res chain seq x y z
N MET A 1 -22.66 8.49 1.76
CA MET A 1 -22.00 9.01 0.54
C MET A 1 -20.96 10.04 0.97
N GLY A 2 -19.70 9.89 0.54
CA GLY A 2 -18.61 10.82 0.87
C GLY A 2 -18.58 12.01 -0.10
N SER A 3 -18.32 13.21 0.43
CA SER A 3 -18.15 14.43 -0.36
C SER A 3 -16.72 14.51 -0.90
N SER A 4 -16.56 14.84 -2.19
CA SER A 4 -15.25 15.07 -2.82
C SER A 4 -14.57 16.38 -2.38
N ILE A 5 -15.24 17.16 -1.53
CA ILE A 5 -14.78 18.43 -0.95
C ILE A 5 -14.04 18.19 0.38
N VAL A 6 -14.15 17.00 0.96
CA VAL A 6 -13.45 16.68 2.20
C VAL A 6 -12.03 16.23 1.86
N THR A 7 -11.05 16.98 2.36
CA THR A 7 -9.64 16.60 2.31
C THR A 7 -9.45 15.29 3.07
N GLY A 8 -8.72 14.35 2.48
CA GLY A 8 -8.49 13.03 3.08
C GLY A 8 -7.20 12.41 2.59
N ILE A 9 -6.95 11.17 3.00
CA ILE A 9 -5.78 10.40 2.58
C ILE A 9 -6.25 9.24 1.71
N ILE A 10 -5.57 9.06 0.58
CA ILE A 10 -5.58 7.81 -0.18
C ILE A 10 -4.22 7.17 0.05
N ALA A 11 -4.21 6.03 0.73
CA ALA A 11 -3.00 5.34 1.13
C ALA A 11 -2.97 3.94 0.52
N ASP A 12 -1.83 3.53 -0.02
CA ASP A 12 -1.65 2.20 -0.60
C ASP A 12 -0.18 1.77 -0.64
N GLN A 13 0.07 0.49 -0.85
CA GLN A 13 1.39 -0.10 -1.07
C GLN A 13 1.65 -0.22 -2.58
N MET A 14 2.82 0.23 -3.02
CA MET A 14 3.19 0.30 -4.44
C MET A 14 3.14 -1.08 -5.13
N TYR A 15 3.36 -2.14 -4.36
CA TYR A 15 3.48 -3.51 -4.83
C TYR A 15 2.44 -4.45 -4.21
N ASP A 16 1.31 -3.92 -3.73
CA ASP A 16 0.21 -4.75 -3.25
C ASP A 16 -0.35 -5.63 -4.37
N TYR A 17 -0.28 -6.94 -4.18
CA TYR A 17 -0.73 -7.93 -5.16
C TYR A 17 -2.26 -8.08 -5.23
N ALA A 18 -2.98 -7.73 -4.17
CA ALA A 18 -4.44 -7.87 -4.08
C ALA A 18 -5.18 -6.57 -4.41
N THR A 19 -4.57 -5.41 -4.14
CA THR A 19 -5.08 -4.09 -4.55
C THR A 19 -4.03 -3.34 -5.39
N PRO A 20 -3.96 -3.59 -6.71
CA PRO A 20 -2.92 -3.00 -7.54
C PRO A 20 -2.89 -1.48 -7.49
N TYR A 21 -1.70 -0.90 -7.35
CA TYR A 21 -1.48 0.55 -7.17
C TYR A 21 -2.14 1.46 -8.23
N ILE A 22 -2.39 0.93 -9.44
CA ILE A 22 -3.16 1.65 -10.47
C ILE A 22 -4.59 2.00 -10.02
N TRP A 23 -5.20 1.22 -9.14
CA TRP A 23 -6.51 1.52 -8.56
C TRP A 23 -6.44 2.71 -7.62
N THR A 24 -5.37 2.83 -6.85
CA THR A 24 -5.08 3.98 -5.98
C THR A 24 -4.89 5.26 -6.80
N LEU A 25 -4.17 5.19 -7.91
CA LEU A 25 -4.06 6.32 -8.84
C LEU A 25 -5.42 6.71 -9.44
N LYS A 26 -6.26 5.74 -9.81
CA LYS A 26 -7.64 6.01 -10.27
C LYS A 26 -8.49 6.63 -9.16
N MET A 27 -8.35 6.18 -7.92
CA MET A 27 -9.04 6.78 -6.78
C MET A 27 -8.59 8.24 -6.60
N ARG A 28 -7.28 8.51 -6.62
CA ARG A 28 -6.72 9.88 -6.53
C ARG A 28 -7.23 10.81 -7.63
N GLN A 29 -7.43 10.31 -8.84
CA GLN A 29 -8.04 11.07 -9.94
C GLN A 29 -9.50 11.45 -9.66
N ASN A 30 -10.26 10.59 -8.99
CA ASN A 30 -11.66 10.85 -8.64
C ASN A 30 -11.83 11.67 -7.35
N PHE A 31 -10.81 11.71 -6.49
CA PHE A 31 -10.77 12.51 -5.27
C PHE A 31 -9.60 13.50 -5.34
N PRO A 32 -9.71 14.57 -6.14
CA PRO A 32 -8.61 15.47 -6.43
C PRO A 32 -8.07 16.22 -5.20
N GLN A 33 -8.87 16.31 -4.13
CA GLN A 33 -8.51 16.96 -2.87
C GLN A 33 -7.90 16.02 -1.82
N ALA A 34 -7.83 14.71 -2.11
CA ALA A 34 -7.15 13.78 -1.23
C ALA A 34 -5.63 13.83 -1.47
N TYR A 35 -4.87 13.62 -0.40
CA TYR A 35 -3.42 13.46 -0.44
C TYR A 35 -3.08 11.99 -0.70
N LEU A 36 -2.17 11.76 -1.63
CA LEU A 36 -1.65 10.43 -1.92
C LEU A 36 -0.49 10.11 -0.97
N LEU A 37 -0.60 8.98 -0.28
CA LEU A 37 0.42 8.40 0.59
C LEU A 37 0.79 7.00 0.07
N THR A 38 2.07 6.74 -0.15
CA THR A 38 2.52 5.51 -0.79
C THR A 38 3.54 4.79 0.07
N SER A 39 3.29 3.53 0.40
CA SER A 39 4.32 2.63 0.92
C SER A 39 5.05 1.92 -0.23
N ARG A 40 6.33 1.62 -0.06
CA ARG A 40 7.10 0.74 -0.97
C ARG A 40 7.05 -0.74 -0.59
N SER A 41 6.23 -1.13 0.38
CA SER A 41 6.00 -2.52 0.73
C SER A 41 5.33 -3.28 -0.42
N ALA A 42 5.51 -4.60 -0.41
CA ALA A 42 4.88 -5.54 -1.32
C ALA A 42 3.88 -6.49 -0.61
N ASN A 43 3.55 -6.19 0.65
CA ASN A 43 2.49 -6.88 1.36
C ASN A 43 1.10 -6.31 1.00
N HIS A 44 0.04 -7.00 1.43
CA HIS A 44 -1.33 -6.53 1.26
C HIS A 44 -1.88 -5.93 2.55
N GLY A 45 -2.25 -4.65 2.46
CA GLY A 45 -2.74 -3.85 3.57
C GLY A 45 -1.64 -3.42 4.55
N MET A 46 -1.91 -2.34 5.28
CA MET A 46 -0.98 -1.76 6.26
C MET A 46 -1.14 -2.36 7.67
N ASN A 47 -1.77 -3.53 7.80
CA ASN A 47 -2.15 -4.11 9.11
C ASN A 47 -1.06 -5.01 9.72
N SER A 48 -0.04 -5.42 8.95
CA SER A 48 1.18 -5.97 9.53
C SER A 48 2.02 -4.81 10.08
N ALA A 49 1.74 -4.42 11.32
CA ALA A 49 2.34 -3.28 12.03
C ALA A 49 3.89 -3.28 12.13
N GLY A 50 4.57 -4.32 11.64
CA GLY A 50 6.03 -4.38 11.54
C GLY A 50 6.61 -3.61 10.36
N ASP A 51 5.87 -3.51 9.25
CA ASP A 51 6.51 -3.35 7.94
C ASP A 51 6.29 -1.96 7.31
N ASP A 52 5.37 -1.16 7.87
CA ASP A 52 4.93 0.14 7.31
C ASP A 52 4.70 1.21 8.36
N LYS A 53 5.42 1.14 9.49
CA LYS A 53 5.24 2.05 10.63
C LYS A 53 5.25 3.53 10.23
N ALA A 54 6.15 3.93 9.31
CA ALA A 54 6.25 5.31 8.84
C ALA A 54 4.97 5.80 8.12
N CYS A 55 4.34 4.95 7.30
CA CYS A 55 3.07 5.29 6.64
C CYS A 55 1.89 5.25 7.61
N LEU A 56 1.88 4.29 8.53
CA LEU A 56 0.85 4.23 9.59
C LEU A 56 0.88 5.45 10.50
N GLU A 57 2.06 5.96 10.87
CA GLU A 57 2.20 7.16 11.70
C GLU A 57 1.53 8.38 11.03
N ASN A 58 1.74 8.58 9.72
CA ASN A 58 1.08 9.65 8.97
C ASN A 58 -0.46 9.54 8.98
N ILE A 59 -0.98 8.32 8.87
CA ILE A 59 -2.43 8.04 8.94
C ILE A 59 -2.96 8.28 10.36
N GLN A 60 -2.23 7.86 11.39
CA GLN A 60 -2.58 8.09 12.79
C GLN A 60 -2.61 9.59 13.10
N CYS A 61 -1.59 10.35 12.71
CA CYS A 61 -1.55 11.80 12.88
C CYS A 61 -2.75 12.48 12.21
N TYR A 62 -3.17 12.02 11.04
CA TYR A 62 -4.38 12.53 10.38
C TYR A 62 -5.66 12.23 11.19
N PHE A 63 -5.81 11.02 11.74
CA PHE A 63 -6.97 10.68 12.56
C PHE A 63 -6.99 11.42 13.90
N GLU A 64 -5.83 11.66 14.51
CA GLU A 64 -5.72 12.36 15.80
C GLU A 64 -5.83 13.89 15.65
N GLY A 65 -5.13 14.45 14.66
CA GLY A 65 -5.00 15.90 14.47
C GLY A 65 -5.96 16.50 13.45
N GLY A 66 -6.63 15.68 12.63
CA GLY A 66 -7.56 16.14 11.59
C GLY A 66 -6.90 16.88 10.42
N HIS A 67 -5.56 16.81 10.30
CA HIS A 67 -4.80 17.47 9.22
C HIS A 67 -3.74 16.53 8.65
N VAL A 68 -3.35 16.77 7.41
CA VAL A 68 -2.30 16.02 6.71
C VAL A 68 -0.99 16.77 6.86
N ASP A 69 0.04 16.11 7.42
CA ASP A 69 1.37 16.70 7.68
C ASP A 69 2.46 16.19 6.72
N PHE A 70 2.05 15.80 5.51
CA PHE A 70 2.93 15.38 4.43
C PHE A 70 2.49 15.99 3.10
N VAL A 71 3.41 16.02 2.14
CA VAL A 71 3.15 16.55 0.79
C VAL A 71 2.39 15.52 -0.06
N ASP A 72 1.52 15.98 -0.97
CA ASP A 72 0.81 15.06 -1.88
C ASP A 72 1.80 14.21 -2.69
N GLY A 73 1.58 12.90 -2.72
CA GLY A 73 2.50 11.93 -3.34
C GLY A 73 3.66 11.53 -2.44
N PHE A 74 3.57 11.75 -1.12
CA PHE A 74 4.59 11.32 -0.18
C PHE A 74 4.77 9.80 -0.22
N VAL A 75 6.04 9.36 -0.21
CA VAL A 75 6.42 7.96 -0.25
C VAL A 75 7.15 7.61 1.05
N CYS A 76 6.61 6.67 1.81
CA CYS A 76 7.24 6.13 3.00
C CYS A 76 8.29 5.10 2.61
N ASP A 77 9.41 5.09 3.34
CA ASP A 77 10.29 3.92 3.34
C ASP A 77 9.61 2.76 4.09
N SER A 78 9.79 1.56 3.56
CA SER A 78 9.32 0.31 4.13
C SER A 78 10.50 -0.65 4.24
N PRO A 79 10.74 -1.29 5.41
CA PRO A 79 11.71 -2.39 5.56
C PRO A 79 11.40 -3.62 4.69
N ASP A 80 10.20 -3.68 4.09
CA ASP A 80 9.74 -4.78 3.24
C ASP A 80 9.86 -4.45 1.75
N SER A 81 10.82 -3.57 1.42
CA SER A 81 11.02 -3.11 0.06
C SER A 81 11.50 -4.25 -0.87
N ILE A 82 11.15 -4.14 -2.16
CA ILE A 82 11.67 -5.06 -3.19
C ILE A 82 13.19 -4.98 -3.20
N GLY A 83 13.84 -6.13 -3.01
CA GLY A 83 15.29 -6.27 -2.87
C GLY A 83 15.75 -6.65 -1.47
N GLU A 84 14.95 -6.41 -0.43
CA GLU A 84 15.26 -6.76 0.96
C GLU A 84 14.55 -8.05 1.40
N LEU A 85 13.22 -8.14 1.23
CA LEU A 85 12.43 -9.32 1.67
C LEU A 85 11.81 -10.14 0.53
N CYS A 86 11.79 -9.60 -0.69
CA CYS A 86 11.28 -10.28 -1.88
C CYS A 86 11.88 -9.73 -3.16
N THR A 87 11.88 -10.54 -4.21
CA THR A 87 12.32 -10.10 -5.54
C THR A 87 11.16 -9.52 -6.34
N ILE A 88 11.47 -8.73 -7.37
CA ILE A 88 10.45 -8.26 -8.33
C ILE A 88 9.68 -9.43 -8.97
N GLN A 89 10.30 -10.60 -9.10
CA GLN A 89 9.63 -11.79 -9.65
C GLN A 89 8.53 -12.32 -8.71
N ASN A 90 8.75 -12.26 -7.39
CA ASN A 90 7.74 -12.67 -6.40
C ASN A 90 6.50 -11.77 -6.48
N VAL A 91 6.73 -10.46 -6.61
CA VAL A 91 5.65 -9.47 -6.74
C VAL A 91 4.88 -9.66 -8.05
N LEU A 92 5.59 -9.85 -9.16
CA LEU A 92 4.95 -10.10 -10.47
C LEU A 92 4.17 -11.43 -10.51
N ALA A 93 4.56 -12.41 -9.71
CA ALA A 93 3.84 -13.66 -9.53
C ALA A 93 2.60 -13.52 -8.62
N GLY A 94 2.33 -12.33 -8.07
CA GLY A 94 1.20 -12.06 -7.19
C GLY A 94 1.36 -12.68 -5.79
N SER A 95 2.59 -12.95 -5.35
CA SER A 95 2.88 -13.54 -4.04
C SER A 95 3.08 -12.48 -2.95
N ARG A 96 2.76 -12.81 -1.69
CA ARG A 96 3.17 -12.00 -0.53
C ARG A 96 4.67 -12.14 -0.28
N CYS A 97 5.30 -11.08 0.21
CA CYS A 97 6.66 -11.16 0.71
C CYS A 97 6.67 -11.90 2.06
N ASN A 98 7.70 -12.72 2.32
CA ASN A 98 7.80 -13.69 3.42
C ASN A 98 6.97 -14.99 3.31
N GLU A 99 6.30 -15.28 2.19
CA GLU A 99 5.78 -16.63 1.94
C GLU A 99 6.90 -17.52 1.36
N ASN A 100 7.23 -18.60 2.07
CA ASN A 100 8.17 -19.62 1.59
C ASN A 100 7.74 -20.08 0.18
N PRO A 101 8.65 -20.12 -0.83
CA PRO A 101 8.29 -20.45 -2.20
C PRO A 101 7.74 -21.88 -2.40
N THR A 102 7.72 -22.70 -1.35
CA THR A 102 7.21 -24.08 -1.38
C THR A 102 5.70 -24.21 -1.20
N THR A 103 4.95 -23.14 -0.87
CA THR A 103 3.49 -23.26 -0.60
C THR A 103 2.57 -22.82 -1.73
N HIS A 104 3.07 -22.19 -2.81
CA HIS A 104 2.22 -21.71 -3.92
C HIS A 104 2.12 -22.64 -5.14
N ALA A 105 2.72 -23.82 -5.10
CA ALA A 105 2.59 -24.80 -6.20
C ALA A 105 1.21 -25.51 -6.27
N ALA A 106 0.21 -25.12 -5.46
CA ALA A 106 -1.02 -25.92 -5.30
C ALA A 106 -2.35 -25.20 -5.58
N VAL A 107 -2.38 -23.93 -6.00
CA VAL A 107 -3.65 -23.23 -6.26
C VAL A 107 -3.68 -22.60 -7.65
N SER A 108 -3.47 -23.42 -8.69
CA SER A 108 -3.70 -23.03 -10.08
C SER A 108 -3.94 -24.26 -10.99
N MET A 109 -4.72 -25.24 -10.52
CA MET A 109 -5.13 -26.40 -11.32
C MET A 109 -6.55 -26.86 -10.90
N ILE A 110 -7.55 -25.99 -10.99
CA ILE A 110 -8.95 -26.43 -11.18
C ILE A 110 -9.59 -25.42 -12.13
N GLU A 111 -9.97 -25.93 -13.31
CA GLU A 111 -10.78 -25.29 -14.36
C GLU A 111 -12.16 -24.85 -13.87
#